data_AF-A0A2R6H5L9-F1
#
_entry.id   AF-A0A2R6H5L9-F1
#
_cell.length_a   1.000
_cell.length_b   1.000
_cell.length_c   1.000
_cell.angle_alpha   90.00
_cell.angle_beta   90.00
_cell.angle_gamma   90.00
#
_symmetry.space_group_name_H-M   'P 1'
#
loop_
_entity.id
_entity.type
_entity.pdbx_description
1 polymer ?
#
loop_
_entity_poly.entity_id
_entity_poly.type
_entity_poly.pdbx_seq_one_letter_code
_entity_poly.pdbx_strand_id
1 'polypeptide(L)'
;MASTSRWRMVTHRSDDERGMDGVRRRSALKLGAAGIAGIGPLSAYSAGVARGAPSATPVGVHVAYGDDPTTSLNVGWTGGTADTARVEYGTSGLDETAMASTRTLPTDDESQPVAYTASLTGLEPGTTYRYRAVMDGEASKTFAVETAPEAGGSFRVTAVGDHGIADPDNPGQRPDTDDPEKVVARAQAQDPAFHIGVGDLSYSNGKPSTWELYFDTFEEFYATTPFVTVPGNHEAEVFTGLQQYDARLNQLMPETTGTPPNEKRWYDFQYGNALFIGLNTTSEDCAPPSRFEEQVPIYDPRCNFDTASDSISDQQRALYETQREFLEKTLSEAAEDDSIEWNIVYFHGPLWTDSPDHAPRQVLREEWGTLFDKYDVDLVLHGDNHVYERTCTVSNKRALESGSDAEGIVPAGTTYIVNGTGGVNHYAFNEGVPEWTDVRSNEFFGVTQLDIDDERLRVRYVVEDGSVIDEFAIAKTPDGEPVQVDPALEGVAGDRPPTDPDCDGLYEDVTGDLSGGLAETDEGFVKPDAEGYDVVDVQTLFANRESDAVRSNPEAFDFNRDGRTDVVDVQKLFRGLSD
;
A
#
# COMPACT_ATOMS: atom_id res chain seq x y z
N MET A 1 -28.56 21.45 52.04
CA MET A 1 -28.79 22.85 51.59
C MET A 1 -28.07 22.97 50.25
N ALA A 2 -28.75 22.75 49.13
CA ALA A 2 -29.44 23.77 48.31
C ALA A 2 -28.46 24.90 47.89
N SER A 3 -28.16 25.13 46.61
CA SER A 3 -29.13 25.67 45.64
C SER A 3 -28.65 25.51 44.19
N THR A 4 -29.64 25.24 43.33
CA THR A 4 -29.72 25.24 41.87
C THR A 4 -29.54 26.63 41.21
N SER A 5 -29.15 26.66 39.92
CA SER A 5 -29.49 27.73 38.93
C SER A 5 -29.30 27.16 37.49
N ARG A 6 -30.30 26.54 36.85
CA ARG A 6 -31.19 27.09 35.78
C ARG A 6 -30.63 28.21 34.90
N TRP A 7 -30.46 27.92 33.61
CA TRP A 7 -30.58 28.89 32.50
C TRP A 7 -31.56 28.38 31.42
N ARG A 8 -32.19 29.36 30.77
CA ARG A 8 -33.48 29.29 30.06
C ARG A 8 -33.34 28.89 28.60
N MET A 9 -34.36 28.17 28.16
CA MET A 9 -34.80 28.00 26.78
C MET A 9 -35.35 29.34 26.23
N VAL A 10 -34.91 29.74 25.03
CA VAL A 10 -35.54 30.79 24.23
C VAL A 10 -35.94 30.17 22.90
N THR A 11 -37.24 30.16 22.63
CA THR A 11 -37.84 29.83 21.36
C THR A 11 -38.01 31.10 20.52
N HIS A 12 -37.69 31.03 19.23
CA HIS A 12 -38.28 31.93 18.26
C HIS A 12 -38.63 31.18 16.98
N ARG A 13 -39.91 31.31 16.61
CA ARG A 13 -40.53 30.84 15.37
C ARG A 13 -41.33 32.03 14.86
N SER A 14 -41.11 32.43 13.61
CA SER A 14 -42.13 33.08 12.78
C SER A 14 -41.66 33.13 11.33
N ASP A 15 -42.31 32.27 10.55
CA ASP A 15 -42.79 32.41 9.18
C ASP A 15 -42.51 33.72 8.42
N ASP A 16 -42.15 33.58 7.15
CA ASP A 16 -42.80 34.36 6.09
C ASP A 16 -42.75 33.56 4.76
N GLU A 17 -43.91 33.07 4.33
CA GLU A 17 -44.17 32.65 2.95
C GLU A 17 -44.61 33.87 2.13
N ARG A 18 -44.08 34.01 0.91
CA ARG A 18 -44.79 34.59 -0.24
C ARG A 18 -44.07 34.25 -1.54
N GLY A 19 -44.71 33.41 -2.36
CA GLY A 19 -44.23 32.98 -3.67
C GLY A 19 -44.58 33.94 -4.82
N MET A 20 -44.13 33.59 -6.02
CA MET A 20 -44.97 33.35 -7.22
C MET A 20 -44.12 33.07 -8.47
N ASP A 21 -44.41 31.91 -9.08
CA ASP A 21 -44.66 31.63 -10.51
C ASP A 21 -43.63 31.78 -11.65
N GLY A 22 -43.55 30.67 -12.41
CA GLY A 22 -43.38 30.61 -13.88
C GLY A 22 -41.95 30.28 -14.33
N VAL A 23 -41.65 29.29 -15.17
CA VAL A 23 -42.34 28.83 -16.38
C VAL A 23 -41.93 27.38 -16.72
N ARG A 24 -42.92 26.59 -17.15
CA ARG A 24 -42.80 25.23 -17.70
C ARG A 24 -42.28 25.24 -19.14
N ARG A 25 -41.61 24.16 -19.58
CA ARG A 25 -41.89 23.51 -20.88
C ARG A 25 -41.69 21.99 -20.81
N ARG A 26 -42.81 21.27 -20.93
CA ARG A 26 -42.91 19.85 -21.24
C ARG A 26 -42.83 19.67 -22.76
N SER A 27 -42.24 18.56 -23.20
CA SER A 27 -42.59 17.92 -24.47
C SER A 27 -42.95 16.47 -24.16
N ALA A 28 -44.19 16.11 -24.47
CA ALA A 28 -44.76 14.78 -24.32
C ALA A 28 -45.33 14.35 -25.66
N LEU A 29 -45.02 13.13 -26.10
CA LEU A 29 -45.72 12.37 -27.14
C LEU A 29 -45.05 10.99 -27.22
N LYS A 30 -45.70 9.81 -27.28
CA LYS A 30 -47.07 9.34 -27.10
C LYS A 30 -46.94 7.82 -26.89
N LEU A 31 -47.72 7.24 -25.97
CA LEU A 31 -47.89 5.80 -25.82
C LEU A 31 -48.49 5.15 -27.07
N GLY A 32 -47.96 4.00 -27.45
CA GLY A 32 -48.67 2.92 -28.12
C GLY A 32 -48.58 1.67 -27.23
N ALA A 33 -49.73 1.21 -26.72
CA ALA A 33 -49.84 0.04 -25.85
C ALA A 33 -50.44 -1.14 -26.61
N ALA A 34 -49.79 -2.30 -26.52
CA ALA A 34 -50.33 -3.66 -26.61
C ALA A 34 -49.16 -4.62 -26.31
N GLY A 35 -49.19 -5.59 -25.41
CA GLY A 35 -50.18 -6.08 -24.46
C GLY A 35 -49.58 -7.31 -23.75
N ILE A 36 -49.86 -7.42 -22.44
CA ILE A 36 -50.05 -8.63 -21.62
C ILE A 36 -48.92 -9.68 -21.58
N ALA A 37 -48.20 -9.70 -20.45
CA ALA A 37 -47.99 -10.91 -19.63
C ALA A 37 -47.77 -10.48 -18.17
N GLY A 38 -48.59 -11.01 -17.26
CA GLY A 38 -48.70 -10.54 -15.87
C GLY A 38 -47.49 -10.87 -15.00
N ILE A 39 -47.01 -9.85 -14.29
CA ILE A 39 -46.11 -10.00 -13.15
C ILE A 39 -47.01 -10.15 -11.92
N GLY A 40 -47.14 -11.38 -11.41
CA GLY A 40 -47.59 -11.61 -10.04
C GLY A 40 -46.54 -11.05 -9.07
N PRO A 41 -46.91 -10.71 -7.82
CA PRO A 41 -45.95 -10.17 -6.87
C PRO A 41 -44.81 -11.18 -6.70
N LEU A 42 -43.57 -10.77 -7.00
CA LEU A 42 -42.39 -11.46 -6.54
C LEU A 42 -42.42 -11.35 -5.01
N SER A 43 -42.98 -12.38 -4.38
CA SER A 43 -42.72 -12.67 -2.99
C SER A 43 -41.21 -12.64 -2.79
N ALA A 44 -40.77 -11.73 -1.93
CA ALA A 44 -39.40 -11.70 -1.44
C ALA A 44 -39.00 -13.12 -1.03
N TYR A 45 -38.05 -13.70 -1.77
CA TYR A 45 -37.24 -14.77 -1.25
C TYR A 45 -36.29 -14.14 -0.24
N SER A 46 -36.79 -13.86 0.96
CA SER A 46 -35.94 -13.83 2.15
C SER A 46 -35.60 -15.29 2.47
N ALA A 47 -34.71 -15.86 1.66
CA ALA A 47 -33.90 -16.96 2.13
C ALA A 47 -32.91 -16.34 3.12
N GLY A 48 -33.30 -16.29 4.40
CA GLY A 48 -32.31 -16.17 5.46
C GLY A 48 -31.33 -17.31 5.24
N VAL A 49 -30.07 -16.97 4.99
CA VAL A 49 -28.98 -17.95 5.04
C VAL A 49 -29.03 -18.49 6.46
N ALA A 50 -29.51 -19.71 6.60
CA ALA A 50 -29.43 -20.42 7.85
C ALA A 50 -27.94 -20.49 8.20
N ARG A 51 -27.57 -20.01 9.40
CA ARG A 51 -26.24 -20.21 9.98
C ARG A 51 -25.90 -21.70 9.87
N GLY A 52 -25.09 -22.03 8.88
CA GLY A 52 -24.58 -23.39 8.70
C GLY A 52 -23.64 -23.68 9.85
N ALA A 53 -23.61 -24.94 10.29
CA ALA A 53 -22.45 -25.42 11.04
C ALA A 53 -21.17 -25.04 10.27
N PRO A 54 -20.04 -24.82 10.96
CA PRO A 54 -18.77 -24.54 10.29
C PRO A 54 -18.53 -25.51 9.14
N SER A 55 -18.08 -25.00 7.98
CA SER A 55 -17.81 -25.84 6.81
C SER A 55 -16.83 -26.94 7.18
N ALA A 56 -17.17 -28.19 6.85
CA ALA A 56 -16.25 -29.32 6.94
C ALA A 56 -15.18 -29.28 5.83
N THR A 57 -15.35 -28.40 4.84
CA THR A 57 -14.42 -28.17 3.74
C THR A 57 -13.57 -26.93 4.04
N PRO A 58 -12.26 -26.95 3.76
CA PRO A 58 -11.41 -25.76 3.81
C PRO A 58 -11.99 -24.62 2.96
N VAL A 59 -11.97 -23.40 3.48
CA VAL A 59 -12.38 -22.20 2.75
C VAL A 59 -11.29 -21.13 2.79
N GLY A 60 -11.25 -20.28 1.76
CA GLY A 60 -10.31 -19.17 1.69
C GLY A 60 -8.86 -19.62 1.72
N VAL A 61 -8.50 -20.61 0.90
CA VAL A 61 -7.11 -21.09 0.82
C VAL A 61 -6.21 -19.96 0.33
N HIS A 62 -5.07 -19.76 0.99
CA HIS A 62 -4.08 -18.76 0.61
C HIS A 62 -2.66 -19.26 0.90
N VAL A 63 -1.67 -18.72 0.20
CA VAL A 63 -0.26 -19.13 0.31
C VAL A 63 0.64 -17.92 0.51
N ALA A 64 1.63 -18.07 1.40
CA ALA A 64 2.73 -17.13 1.61
C ALA A 64 4.06 -17.87 1.42
N TYR A 65 5.14 -17.14 1.23
CA TYR A 65 6.47 -17.72 1.37
C TYR A 65 6.75 -18.09 2.83
N GLY A 66 7.49 -19.19 3.02
CA GLY A 66 8.03 -19.52 4.33
C GLY A 66 9.29 -18.71 4.65
N ASP A 67 10.04 -19.16 5.64
CA ASP A 67 11.27 -18.48 6.11
C ASP A 67 12.30 -18.31 4.99
N ASP A 68 12.37 -19.27 4.08
CA ASP A 68 13.17 -19.21 2.84
C ASP A 68 12.23 -19.40 1.65
N PRO A 69 11.95 -18.34 0.86
CA PRO A 69 11.08 -18.40 -0.31
C PRO A 69 11.49 -19.43 -1.36
N THR A 70 12.78 -19.83 -1.40
CA THR A 70 13.30 -20.79 -2.38
C THR A 70 12.99 -22.23 -2.00
N THR A 71 12.81 -22.52 -0.70
CA THR A 71 12.67 -23.89 -0.19
C THR A 71 11.44 -24.12 0.69
N SER A 72 10.63 -23.08 0.93
CA SER A 72 9.48 -23.19 1.84
C SER A 72 8.28 -22.32 1.46
N LEU A 73 7.09 -22.85 1.73
CA LEU A 73 5.80 -22.19 1.55
C LEU A 73 4.93 -22.42 2.78
N ASN A 74 4.13 -21.43 3.16
CA ASN A 74 3.13 -21.52 4.21
C ASN A 74 1.73 -21.41 3.60
N VAL A 75 0.87 -22.39 3.88
CA VAL A 75 -0.51 -22.42 3.37
C VAL A 75 -1.48 -22.20 4.51
N GLY A 76 -2.35 -21.21 4.37
CA GLY A 76 -3.41 -20.85 5.30
C GLY A 76 -4.80 -21.13 4.75
N TRP A 77 -5.75 -21.43 5.63
CA TRP A 77 -7.17 -21.52 5.33
C TRP A 77 -7.99 -21.46 6.62
N THR A 78 -9.31 -21.30 6.50
CA THR A 78 -10.24 -21.35 7.63
C THR A 78 -11.27 -22.47 7.46
N GLY A 79 -11.94 -22.81 8.55
CA GLY A 79 -13.03 -23.78 8.54
C GLY A 79 -13.56 -24.09 9.95
N GLY A 80 -14.36 -25.15 10.05
CA GLY A 80 -14.75 -25.70 11.34
C GLY A 80 -13.65 -26.46 12.05
N THR A 81 -13.90 -26.82 13.31
CA THR A 81 -13.07 -27.81 14.01
C THR A 81 -13.03 -29.12 13.23
N ALA A 82 -11.82 -29.61 12.97
CA ALA A 82 -11.54 -30.86 12.30
C ALA A 82 -10.60 -31.73 13.14
N ASP A 83 -10.79 -33.05 13.11
CA ASP A 83 -9.90 -34.02 13.79
C ASP A 83 -8.54 -34.10 13.08
N THR A 84 -8.55 -33.91 11.76
CA THR A 84 -7.37 -33.95 10.88
C THR A 84 -7.40 -32.82 9.88
N ALA A 85 -6.28 -32.12 9.75
CA ALA A 85 -6.10 -31.06 8.76
C ALA A 85 -4.66 -31.09 8.22
N ARG A 86 -4.52 -30.99 6.89
CA ARG A 86 -3.23 -31.08 6.20
C ARG A 86 -3.27 -30.39 4.84
N VAL A 87 -2.10 -30.15 4.27
CA VAL A 87 -1.92 -29.88 2.84
C VAL A 87 -1.38 -31.13 2.17
N GLU A 88 -1.93 -31.49 1.01
CA GLU A 88 -1.35 -32.48 0.10
C GLU A 88 -0.70 -31.73 -1.06
N TYR A 89 0.52 -32.09 -1.47
CA TYR A 89 1.29 -31.34 -2.48
C TYR A 89 2.27 -32.19 -3.30
N GLY A 90 2.79 -31.64 -4.39
CA GLY A 90 3.85 -32.22 -5.21
C GLY A 90 3.96 -31.62 -6.62
N THR A 91 5.01 -31.97 -7.37
CA THR A 91 5.32 -31.38 -8.69
C THR A 91 4.56 -32.04 -9.85
N SER A 92 4.35 -33.36 -9.79
CA SER A 92 3.58 -34.14 -10.77
C SER A 92 2.29 -34.75 -10.23
N GLY A 93 2.14 -34.80 -8.90
CA GLY A 93 1.04 -35.42 -8.15
C GLY A 93 0.86 -34.75 -6.78
N LEU A 94 -0.06 -35.26 -5.95
CA LEU A 94 -0.29 -34.79 -4.57
C LEU A 94 0.14 -35.89 -3.59
N ASP A 95 1.42 -36.25 -3.66
CA ASP A 95 1.98 -37.44 -3.01
C ASP A 95 2.63 -37.13 -1.65
N GLU A 96 2.96 -35.85 -1.41
CA GLU A 96 3.51 -35.37 -0.14
C GLU A 96 2.42 -34.75 0.73
N THR A 97 2.64 -34.74 2.04
CA THR A 97 1.68 -34.17 3.01
C THR A 97 2.36 -33.34 4.09
N ALA A 98 1.81 -32.17 4.41
CA ALA A 98 2.21 -31.33 5.53
C ALA A 98 1.03 -31.18 6.51
N MET A 99 1.21 -31.52 7.79
CA MET A 99 0.16 -31.40 8.80
C MET A 99 -0.06 -29.95 9.19
N ALA A 100 -1.33 -29.57 9.41
CA ALA A 100 -1.67 -28.22 9.83
C ALA A 100 -1.57 -28.05 11.36
N SER A 101 -1.07 -26.89 11.77
CA SER A 101 -1.34 -26.30 13.08
C SER A 101 -2.67 -25.55 13.06
N THR A 102 -3.24 -25.28 14.23
CA THR A 102 -4.57 -24.65 14.36
C THR A 102 -4.58 -23.53 15.38
N ARG A 103 -5.41 -22.52 15.13
CA ARG A 103 -5.78 -21.49 16.10
C ARG A 103 -7.28 -21.25 16.06
N THR A 104 -7.92 -21.30 17.22
CA THR A 104 -9.33 -20.91 17.35
C THR A 104 -9.46 -19.42 17.10
N LEU A 105 -10.39 -19.05 16.24
CA LEU A 105 -10.67 -17.66 15.90
C LEU A 105 -11.56 -17.05 16.99
N PRO A 106 -11.19 -15.88 17.55
CA PRO A 106 -12.05 -15.18 18.49
C PRO A 106 -13.41 -14.87 17.85
N THR A 107 -14.50 -15.29 18.48
CA THR A 107 -15.86 -14.98 18.02
C THR A 107 -16.83 -15.05 19.20
N ASP A 108 -17.91 -14.27 19.11
CA ASP A 108 -19.03 -14.33 20.04
C ASP A 108 -20.06 -15.42 19.68
N ASP A 109 -19.85 -16.13 18.55
CA ASP A 109 -20.74 -17.20 18.09
C ASP A 109 -20.33 -18.59 18.57
N GLU A 110 -21.30 -19.50 18.67
CA GLU A 110 -21.06 -20.90 19.09
C GLU A 110 -20.33 -21.73 18.03
N SER A 111 -20.12 -21.18 16.83
CA SER A 111 -19.51 -21.86 15.68
C SER A 111 -18.03 -22.22 15.87
N GLN A 112 -17.30 -21.55 16.78
CA GLN A 112 -15.87 -21.82 17.07
C GLN A 112 -15.01 -22.05 15.80
N PRO A 113 -14.98 -21.09 14.86
CA PRO A 113 -14.20 -21.25 13.63
C PRO A 113 -12.70 -21.33 13.95
N VAL A 114 -11.97 -21.98 13.05
CA VAL A 114 -10.55 -22.30 13.22
C VAL A 114 -9.77 -21.82 12.00
N ALA A 115 -8.65 -21.17 12.24
CA ALA A 115 -7.62 -20.92 11.23
C ALA A 115 -6.59 -22.06 11.27
N TYR A 116 -6.19 -22.50 10.09
CA TYR A 116 -5.27 -23.60 9.87
C TYR A 116 -4.03 -23.08 9.13
N THR A 117 -2.86 -23.59 9.51
CA THR A 117 -1.59 -23.24 8.87
C THR A 117 -0.74 -24.49 8.70
N ALA A 118 -0.29 -24.78 7.47
CA ALA A 118 0.65 -25.86 7.18
C ALA A 118 1.90 -25.32 6.46
N SER A 119 3.07 -25.69 6.95
CA SER A 119 4.36 -25.34 6.35
C SER A 119 4.88 -26.48 5.48
N LEU A 120 5.15 -26.17 4.22
CA LEU A 120 5.77 -27.05 3.24
C LEU A 120 7.25 -26.65 3.19
N THR A 121 8.16 -27.58 3.48
CA THR A 121 9.59 -27.30 3.61
C THR A 121 10.43 -28.30 2.80
N GLY A 122 11.67 -27.94 2.49
CA GLY A 122 12.55 -28.77 1.68
C GLY A 122 12.10 -28.85 0.21
N LEU A 123 11.45 -27.79 -0.26
CA LEU A 123 11.02 -27.64 -1.65
C LEU A 123 12.23 -27.33 -2.54
N GLU A 124 12.10 -27.65 -3.82
CA GLU A 124 13.08 -27.29 -4.85
C GLU A 124 12.87 -25.83 -5.27
N PRO A 125 13.93 -25.00 -5.40
CA PRO A 125 13.81 -23.63 -5.91
C PRO A 125 13.25 -23.57 -7.34
N GLY A 126 12.56 -22.46 -7.67
CA GLY A 126 12.02 -22.19 -9.01
C GLY A 126 11.12 -23.29 -9.56
N THR A 127 10.37 -23.95 -8.68
CA THR A 127 9.61 -25.17 -9.01
C THR A 127 8.14 -24.98 -8.71
N THR A 128 7.29 -25.26 -9.70
CA THR A 128 5.84 -25.26 -9.52
C THR A 128 5.38 -26.49 -8.72
N TYR A 129 4.72 -26.25 -7.59
CA TYR A 129 4.04 -27.27 -6.79
C TYR A 129 2.53 -27.15 -6.94
N ARG A 130 1.86 -28.28 -7.20
CA ARG A 130 0.41 -28.39 -7.05
C ARG A 130 0.11 -28.69 -5.60
N TYR A 131 -0.94 -28.10 -5.04
CA TYR A 131 -1.33 -28.35 -3.66
C TYR A 131 -2.85 -28.22 -3.43
N ARG A 132 -3.33 -28.78 -2.31
CA ARG A 132 -4.68 -28.55 -1.79
C ARG A 132 -4.73 -28.71 -0.27
N ALA A 133 -5.53 -27.89 0.40
CA ALA A 133 -5.89 -28.12 1.81
C ALA A 133 -6.94 -29.24 1.93
N VAL A 134 -6.84 -30.04 2.99
CA VAL A 134 -7.74 -31.15 3.32
C VAL A 134 -8.11 -31.11 4.79
N MET A 135 -9.41 -31.14 5.11
CA MET A 135 -9.97 -31.23 6.47
C MET A 135 -10.89 -32.44 6.55
N ASP A 136 -10.63 -33.37 7.47
CA ASP A 136 -11.43 -34.59 7.70
C ASP A 136 -11.79 -35.39 6.43
N GLY A 137 -10.90 -35.34 5.43
CA GLY A 137 -11.05 -36.02 4.14
C GLY A 137 -11.71 -35.19 3.04
N GLU A 138 -12.30 -34.04 3.37
CA GLU A 138 -12.83 -33.08 2.40
C GLU A 138 -11.71 -32.14 1.93
N ALA A 139 -11.58 -32.02 0.62
CA ALA A 139 -10.50 -31.26 -0.01
C ALA A 139 -11.00 -29.97 -0.65
N SER A 140 -10.18 -28.93 -0.57
CA SER A 140 -10.31 -27.74 -1.41
C SER A 140 -10.03 -28.04 -2.89
N LYS A 141 -10.16 -27.02 -3.75
CA LYS A 141 -9.64 -27.05 -5.12
C LYS A 141 -8.13 -27.34 -5.10
N THR A 142 -7.60 -27.80 -6.23
CA THR A 142 -6.14 -27.92 -6.39
C THR A 142 -5.59 -26.67 -7.04
N PHE A 143 -4.69 -26.01 -6.34
CA PHE A 143 -3.97 -24.82 -6.80
C PHE A 143 -2.55 -25.18 -7.22
N ALA A 144 -1.85 -24.20 -7.80
CA ALA A 144 -0.44 -24.31 -8.15
C ALA A 144 0.27 -23.01 -7.78
N VAL A 145 1.48 -23.15 -7.27
CA VAL A 145 2.33 -22.04 -6.81
C VAL A 145 3.78 -22.37 -7.11
N GLU A 146 4.59 -21.37 -7.39
CA GLU A 146 6.02 -21.52 -7.67
C GLU A 146 6.87 -20.99 -6.51
N THR A 147 7.85 -21.78 -6.09
CA THR A 147 8.90 -21.35 -5.15
C THR A 147 9.82 -20.34 -5.80
N ALA A 148 10.44 -19.47 -5.00
CA ALA A 148 11.42 -18.52 -5.51
C ALA A 148 12.60 -19.24 -6.18
N PRO A 149 13.22 -18.66 -7.23
CA PRO A 149 14.43 -19.23 -7.84
C PRO A 149 15.63 -19.13 -6.90
N GLU A 150 16.62 -20.02 -7.07
CA GLU A 150 17.81 -20.10 -6.20
C GLU A 150 18.73 -18.87 -6.30
N ALA A 151 18.76 -18.19 -7.46
CA ALA A 151 19.52 -16.95 -7.62
C ALA A 151 19.05 -16.13 -8.83
N GLY A 152 19.03 -14.81 -8.63
CA GLY A 152 19.03 -13.77 -9.66
C GLY A 152 17.82 -13.74 -10.59
N GLY A 153 17.93 -12.87 -11.60
CA GLY A 153 16.91 -12.68 -12.62
C GLY A 153 15.91 -11.59 -12.26
N SER A 154 15.26 -11.05 -13.29
CA SER A 154 14.21 -10.05 -13.10
C SER A 154 12.96 -10.70 -12.53
N PHE A 155 12.37 -10.09 -11.52
CA PHE A 155 11.09 -10.53 -10.97
C PHE A 155 10.16 -9.35 -10.76
N ARG A 156 8.88 -9.66 -10.57
CA ARG A 156 7.84 -8.66 -10.40
C ARG A 156 7.12 -8.84 -9.09
N VAL A 157 6.86 -7.73 -8.42
CA VAL A 157 6.08 -7.66 -7.18
C VAL A 157 4.91 -6.71 -7.41
N THR A 158 3.79 -6.97 -6.74
CA THR A 158 2.69 -6.00 -6.65
C THR A 158 2.43 -5.65 -5.20
N ALA A 159 2.05 -4.42 -4.91
CA ALA A 159 1.78 -3.94 -3.56
C ALA A 159 0.57 -3.01 -3.52
N VAL A 160 -0.25 -3.16 -2.49
CA VAL A 160 -1.40 -2.28 -2.24
C VAL A 160 -1.78 -2.30 -0.75
N GLY A 161 -2.15 -1.14 -0.20
CA GLY A 161 -2.82 -1.03 1.10
C GLY A 161 -4.33 -0.84 0.92
N ASP A 162 -5.09 -0.98 2.00
CA ASP A 162 -6.46 -0.44 2.07
C ASP A 162 -7.39 -1.05 1.01
N HIS A 163 -7.29 -2.38 0.87
CA HIS A 163 -7.95 -3.13 -0.21
C HIS A 163 -9.45 -3.30 0.07
N GLY A 164 -9.78 -3.89 1.22
CA GLY A 164 -11.14 -4.13 1.66
C GLY A 164 -11.93 -5.13 0.84
N ILE A 165 -13.21 -5.26 1.17
CA ILE A 165 -14.18 -6.08 0.45
C ILE A 165 -15.59 -5.51 0.63
N ALA A 166 -16.38 -5.51 -0.44
CA ALA A 166 -17.76 -5.06 -0.40
C ALA A 166 -18.68 -6.06 0.34
N ASP A 167 -18.71 -6.03 1.68
CA ASP A 167 -19.58 -6.88 2.52
C ASP A 167 -20.98 -6.27 2.81
N PRO A 168 -22.08 -6.72 2.16
CA PRO A 168 -23.41 -6.11 2.35
C PRO A 168 -23.93 -6.20 3.79
N ASP A 169 -23.38 -7.13 4.58
CA ASP A 169 -23.72 -7.31 5.98
C ASP A 169 -22.78 -6.51 6.91
N ASN A 170 -21.78 -5.78 6.39
CA ASN A 170 -20.91 -4.86 7.14
C ASN A 170 -20.87 -3.44 6.51
N PRO A 171 -22.03 -2.80 6.25
CA PRO A 171 -22.11 -1.61 5.39
C PRO A 171 -21.45 -0.35 5.96
N GLY A 172 -21.08 -0.32 7.25
CA GLY A 172 -20.50 0.86 7.89
C GLY A 172 -18.99 0.98 7.75
N GLN A 173 -18.33 -0.05 7.21
CA GLN A 173 -16.88 -0.27 7.36
C GLN A 173 -16.27 -0.88 6.08
N ARG A 174 -16.85 -0.59 4.91
CA ARG A 174 -16.47 -1.27 3.66
C ARG A 174 -16.49 -0.35 2.44
N PRO A 175 -15.88 -0.78 1.32
CA PRO A 175 -16.22 -0.29 -0.02
C PRO A 175 -17.70 -0.47 -0.35
N ASP A 176 -18.29 0.51 -1.03
CA ASP A 176 -19.67 0.44 -1.55
C ASP A 176 -19.75 -0.14 -2.98
N THR A 177 -18.61 -0.43 -3.59
CA THR A 177 -18.39 -0.77 -5.00
C THR A 177 -17.55 -2.04 -5.16
N ASP A 178 -17.40 -2.52 -6.40
CA ASP A 178 -16.57 -3.67 -6.79
C ASP A 178 -15.12 -3.28 -7.16
N ASP A 179 -14.65 -2.15 -6.65
CA ASP A 179 -13.30 -1.63 -6.92
C ASP A 179 -12.19 -2.53 -6.35
N PRO A 180 -12.32 -3.12 -5.13
CA PRO A 180 -11.36 -4.11 -4.64
C PRO A 180 -11.13 -5.28 -5.62
N GLU A 181 -12.20 -5.83 -6.19
CA GLU A 181 -12.13 -6.90 -7.18
C GLU A 181 -11.40 -6.47 -8.46
N LYS A 182 -11.57 -5.21 -8.90
CA LYS A 182 -10.85 -4.67 -10.06
C LYS A 182 -9.37 -4.48 -9.76
N VAL A 183 -9.01 -4.04 -8.55
CA VAL A 183 -7.62 -3.89 -8.12
C VAL A 183 -6.93 -5.24 -8.01
N VAL A 184 -7.55 -6.27 -7.45
CA VAL A 184 -6.99 -7.63 -7.47
C VAL A 184 -6.86 -8.18 -8.88
N ALA A 185 -7.87 -7.99 -9.73
CA ALA A 185 -7.77 -8.38 -11.13
C ALA A 185 -6.61 -7.66 -11.84
N ARG A 186 -6.36 -6.39 -11.49
CA ARG A 186 -5.23 -5.59 -11.99
C ARG A 186 -3.90 -6.13 -11.50
N ALA A 187 -3.77 -6.45 -10.21
CA ALA A 187 -2.58 -7.06 -9.62
C ALA A 187 -2.29 -8.42 -10.28
N GLN A 188 -3.30 -9.29 -10.38
CA GLN A 188 -3.18 -10.59 -11.04
C GLN A 188 -2.76 -10.47 -12.51
N ALA A 189 -3.29 -9.49 -13.23
CA ALA A 189 -2.92 -9.25 -14.63
C ALA A 189 -1.45 -8.82 -14.80
N GLN A 190 -0.78 -8.39 -13.73
CA GLN A 190 0.66 -8.11 -13.78
C GLN A 190 1.52 -9.38 -13.69
N ASP A 191 0.96 -10.54 -13.37
CA ASP A 191 1.73 -11.80 -13.20
C ASP A 191 2.89 -11.65 -12.18
N PRO A 192 2.61 -11.23 -10.94
CA PRO A 192 3.65 -11.01 -9.95
C PRO A 192 4.18 -12.34 -9.39
N ALA A 193 5.47 -12.37 -9.04
CA ALA A 193 6.08 -13.41 -8.24
C ALA A 193 5.39 -13.52 -6.86
N PHE A 194 5.07 -12.37 -6.26
CA PHE A 194 4.27 -12.29 -5.03
C PHE A 194 3.59 -10.92 -4.86
N HIS A 195 2.65 -10.87 -3.93
CA HIS A 195 1.85 -9.69 -3.62
C HIS A 195 2.07 -9.20 -2.18
N ILE A 196 2.18 -7.89 -1.98
CA ILE A 196 2.35 -7.26 -0.67
C ILE A 196 1.04 -6.55 -0.28
N GLY A 197 0.43 -6.99 0.82
CA GLY A 197 -0.66 -6.27 1.48
C GLY A 197 -0.11 -5.29 2.52
N VAL A 198 -0.25 -3.99 2.29
CA VAL A 198 0.32 -2.94 3.15
C VAL A 198 -0.68 -2.50 4.23
N GLY A 199 -1.23 -3.46 4.96
CA GLY A 199 -2.24 -3.24 6.00
C GLY A 199 -3.63 -2.89 5.48
N ASP A 200 -4.60 -2.90 6.40
CA ASP A 200 -6.02 -2.65 6.16
C ASP A 200 -6.60 -3.56 5.07
N LEU A 201 -6.62 -4.86 5.37
CA LEU A 201 -6.87 -5.88 4.37
C LEU A 201 -8.36 -6.05 4.09
N SER A 202 -9.13 -6.48 5.10
CA SER A 202 -10.54 -6.87 4.91
C SER A 202 -11.54 -5.83 5.40
N TYR A 203 -11.11 -4.92 6.27
CA TYR A 203 -11.99 -4.03 7.04
C TYR A 203 -13.09 -4.81 7.81
N SER A 204 -12.74 -5.98 8.33
CA SER A 204 -13.61 -6.79 9.20
C SER A 204 -14.07 -6.00 10.43
N ASN A 205 -13.17 -5.25 11.07
CA ASN A 205 -13.46 -4.28 12.12
C ASN A 205 -14.34 -4.84 13.25
N GLY A 206 -14.08 -6.07 13.67
CA GLY A 206 -14.85 -6.77 14.71
C GLY A 206 -15.98 -7.65 14.17
N LYS A 207 -16.08 -7.84 12.85
CA LYS A 207 -17.04 -8.75 12.22
C LYS A 207 -16.33 -9.87 11.47
N PRO A 208 -16.00 -10.99 12.14
CA PRO A 208 -15.14 -12.04 11.60
C PRO A 208 -15.60 -12.66 10.28
N SER A 209 -16.92 -12.65 9.98
CA SER A 209 -17.44 -13.15 8.70
C SER A 209 -16.94 -12.36 7.48
N THR A 210 -16.52 -11.12 7.67
CA THR A 210 -15.95 -10.29 6.59
C THR A 210 -14.58 -10.80 6.17
N TRP A 211 -13.76 -11.34 7.09
CA TRP A 211 -12.53 -12.05 6.73
C TRP A 211 -12.81 -13.28 5.86
N GLU A 212 -13.84 -14.05 6.23
CA GLU A 212 -14.22 -15.23 5.47
C GLU A 212 -14.68 -14.85 4.06
N LEU A 213 -15.47 -13.78 3.93
CA LEU A 213 -15.88 -13.23 2.64
C LEU A 213 -14.68 -12.74 1.82
N TYR A 214 -13.73 -12.05 2.45
CA TYR A 214 -12.51 -11.55 1.80
C TYR A 214 -11.71 -12.69 1.16
N PHE A 215 -11.37 -13.72 1.94
CA PHE A 215 -10.60 -14.85 1.41
C PHE A 215 -11.39 -15.75 0.47
N ASP A 216 -12.72 -15.87 0.63
CA ASP A 216 -13.56 -16.59 -0.34
C ASP A 216 -13.61 -15.85 -1.69
N THR A 217 -13.72 -14.52 -1.66
CA THR A 217 -13.79 -13.68 -2.88
C THR A 217 -12.48 -13.70 -3.65
N PHE A 218 -11.35 -13.61 -2.94
CA PHE A 218 -10.02 -13.48 -3.54
C PHE A 218 -9.20 -14.78 -3.54
N GLU A 219 -9.83 -15.93 -3.25
CA GLU A 219 -9.16 -17.24 -3.13
C GLU A 219 -8.29 -17.56 -4.35
N GLU A 220 -8.81 -17.35 -5.57
CA GLU A 220 -8.08 -17.70 -6.80
C GLU A 220 -6.75 -16.94 -6.92
N PHE A 221 -6.69 -15.69 -6.45
CA PHE A 221 -5.46 -14.90 -6.43
C PHE A 221 -4.54 -15.34 -5.28
N TYR A 222 -5.04 -15.32 -4.05
CA TYR A 222 -4.21 -15.61 -2.87
C TYR A 222 -3.77 -17.07 -2.75
N ALA A 223 -4.42 -18.02 -3.43
CA ALA A 223 -4.00 -19.42 -3.51
C ALA A 223 -3.00 -19.71 -4.64
N THR A 224 -2.73 -18.76 -5.52
CA THR A 224 -1.81 -18.97 -6.66
C THR A 224 -0.66 -17.98 -6.69
N THR A 225 -0.82 -16.83 -6.04
CA THR A 225 0.20 -15.80 -5.86
C THR A 225 0.58 -15.76 -4.38
N PRO A 226 1.82 -16.11 -4.01
CA PRO A 226 2.31 -15.91 -2.64
C PRO A 226 2.03 -14.48 -2.19
N PHE A 227 1.48 -14.31 -1.00
CA PHE A 227 1.27 -12.99 -0.43
C PHE A 227 2.02 -12.83 0.89
N VAL A 228 2.47 -11.61 1.13
CA VAL A 228 3.05 -11.16 2.40
C VAL A 228 2.28 -9.93 2.85
N THR A 229 2.19 -9.71 4.16
CA THR A 229 1.39 -8.61 4.70
C THR A 229 1.89 -8.13 6.05
N VAL A 230 1.54 -6.90 6.37
CA VAL A 230 1.65 -6.29 7.69
C VAL A 230 0.25 -5.87 8.17
N PRO A 231 0.01 -5.71 9.47
CA PRO A 231 -1.28 -5.25 9.96
C PRO A 231 -1.41 -3.72 9.87
N GLY A 232 -2.56 -3.24 9.41
CA GLY A 232 -2.98 -1.85 9.53
C GLY A 232 -3.87 -1.60 10.75
N ASN A 233 -4.34 -0.37 10.93
CA ASN A 233 -5.19 -0.06 12.09
C ASN A 233 -6.53 -0.79 12.07
N HIS A 234 -7.04 -1.18 10.90
CA HIS A 234 -8.27 -1.97 10.80
C HIS A 234 -8.10 -3.44 11.22
N GLU A 235 -6.87 -3.94 11.27
CA GLU A 235 -6.59 -5.26 11.86
C GLU A 235 -6.59 -5.22 13.40
N ALA A 236 -6.43 -4.05 14.03
CA ALA A 236 -6.60 -3.87 15.47
C ALA A 236 -8.09 -3.82 15.85
N GLU A 237 -8.76 -4.95 15.65
CA GLU A 237 -10.21 -5.04 15.74
C GLU A 237 -10.77 -4.79 17.14
N VAL A 238 -11.99 -4.24 17.17
CA VAL A 238 -12.74 -4.04 18.40
C VAL A 238 -12.89 -5.36 19.15
N PHE A 239 -12.55 -5.38 20.44
CA PHE A 239 -12.60 -6.53 21.37
C PHE A 239 -11.54 -7.62 21.16
N THR A 240 -11.08 -7.86 19.94
CA THR A 240 -10.10 -8.91 19.66
C THR A 240 -8.69 -8.38 19.47
N GLY A 241 -8.53 -7.06 19.30
CA GLY A 241 -7.26 -6.47 18.91
C GLY A 241 -6.75 -7.16 17.64
N LEU A 242 -5.46 -7.44 17.60
CA LEU A 242 -4.80 -8.08 16.46
C LEU A 242 -4.99 -9.61 16.40
N GLN A 243 -5.78 -10.21 17.30
CA GLN A 243 -5.92 -11.68 17.36
C GLN A 243 -6.48 -12.32 16.09
N GLN A 244 -7.35 -11.63 15.34
CA GLN A 244 -7.88 -12.15 14.07
C GLN A 244 -6.81 -12.23 12.99
N TYR A 245 -6.01 -11.16 12.86
CA TYR A 245 -4.84 -11.10 11.99
C TYR A 245 -3.79 -12.13 12.41
N ASP A 246 -3.51 -12.22 13.71
CA ASP A 246 -2.53 -13.14 14.25
C ASP A 246 -2.87 -14.61 13.96
N ALA A 247 -4.14 -14.96 14.09
CA ALA A 247 -4.58 -16.33 13.87
C ALA A 247 -4.63 -16.72 12.39
N ARG A 248 -4.93 -15.78 11.48
CA ARG A 248 -5.06 -16.05 10.04
C ARG A 248 -3.75 -15.90 9.26
N LEU A 249 -3.01 -14.83 9.50
CA LEU A 249 -1.98 -14.35 8.56
C LEU A 249 -0.60 -14.31 9.18
N ASN A 250 -0.51 -13.82 10.43
CA ASN A 250 0.79 -13.60 11.08
C ASN A 250 1.64 -14.88 11.16
N GLN A 251 1.00 -16.05 11.27
CA GLN A 251 1.70 -17.34 11.31
C GLN A 251 2.29 -17.78 9.98
N LEU A 252 1.78 -17.25 8.87
CA LEU A 252 2.24 -17.53 7.53
C LEU A 252 3.46 -16.70 7.16
N MET A 253 3.67 -15.56 7.84
CA MET A 253 4.78 -14.67 7.55
C MET A 253 6.12 -15.32 7.95
N PRO A 254 7.22 -15.00 7.22
CA PRO A 254 8.57 -15.46 7.53
C PRO A 254 8.99 -15.25 8.99
N GLU A 255 9.80 -16.17 9.52
CA GLU A 255 10.45 -16.02 10.82
C GLU A 255 11.81 -15.32 10.72
N THR A 256 11.96 -14.16 11.35
CA THR A 256 13.29 -13.56 11.54
C THR A 256 13.99 -14.11 12.78
N THR A 257 15.29 -14.39 12.64
CA THR A 257 16.18 -14.66 13.77
C THR A 257 16.31 -13.48 14.74
N GLY A 258 15.84 -13.66 15.97
CA GLY A 258 16.00 -12.68 17.06
C GLY A 258 14.71 -12.03 17.52
N THR A 259 13.63 -12.13 16.75
CA THR A 259 12.29 -11.78 17.21
C THR A 259 11.78 -12.84 18.18
N PRO A 260 11.16 -12.47 19.32
CA PRO A 260 10.56 -13.46 20.22
C PRO A 260 9.59 -14.37 19.44
N PRO A 261 9.65 -15.70 19.65
CA PRO A 261 8.69 -16.60 19.03
C PRO A 261 7.27 -16.14 19.41
N ASN A 262 6.43 -15.90 18.41
CA ASN A 262 5.04 -15.38 18.48
C ASN A 262 4.82 -13.87 18.25
N GLU A 263 5.84 -13.08 17.90
CA GLU A 263 5.69 -11.66 17.55
C GLU A 263 5.93 -11.38 16.05
N LYS A 264 5.45 -12.26 15.14
CA LYS A 264 5.69 -12.19 13.68
C LYS A 264 5.08 -10.97 12.95
N ARG A 265 4.69 -9.91 13.68
CA ARG A 265 4.02 -8.72 13.11
C ARG A 265 5.00 -7.84 12.32
N TRP A 266 6.29 -8.08 12.48
CA TRP A 266 7.38 -7.57 11.64
C TRP A 266 8.34 -8.72 11.34
N TYR A 267 8.95 -8.68 10.16
CA TYR A 267 9.79 -9.76 9.63
C TYR A 267 10.57 -9.25 8.42
N ASP A 268 11.53 -10.06 7.98
CA ASP A 268 12.26 -9.85 6.75
C ASP A 268 12.39 -11.16 5.98
N PHE A 269 12.58 -11.05 4.66
CA PHE A 269 12.93 -12.16 3.80
C PHE A 269 13.62 -11.65 2.54
N GLN A 270 14.50 -12.48 1.99
CA GLN A 270 15.15 -12.21 0.71
C GLN A 270 14.40 -12.90 -0.43
N TYR A 271 14.18 -12.17 -1.52
CA TYR A 271 13.73 -12.72 -2.79
C TYR A 271 14.65 -12.21 -3.90
N GLY A 272 15.38 -13.12 -4.56
CA GLY A 272 16.38 -12.72 -5.54
C GLY A 272 17.47 -11.84 -4.89
N ASN A 273 17.73 -10.68 -5.50
CA ASN A 273 18.68 -9.68 -5.01
C ASN A 273 18.03 -8.59 -4.14
N ALA A 274 16.79 -8.78 -3.68
CA ALA A 274 16.10 -7.79 -2.85
C ALA A 274 15.76 -8.34 -1.46
N LEU A 275 16.03 -7.54 -0.44
CA LEU A 275 15.56 -7.72 0.92
C LEU A 275 14.24 -6.97 1.12
N PHE A 276 13.23 -7.69 1.56
CA PHE A 276 11.93 -7.15 1.91
C PHE A 276 11.77 -7.13 3.42
N ILE A 277 11.41 -5.97 3.99
CA ILE A 277 11.26 -5.77 5.43
C ILE A 277 9.84 -5.27 5.73
N GLY A 278 9.03 -6.11 6.36
CA GLY A 278 7.70 -5.74 6.85
C GLY A 278 7.78 -5.22 8.28
N LEU A 279 7.26 -4.02 8.54
CA LEU A 279 7.19 -3.42 9.89
C LEU A 279 5.73 -3.20 10.33
N ASN A 280 5.52 -3.12 11.64
CA ASN A 280 4.22 -2.91 12.26
C ASN A 280 4.12 -1.51 12.89
N THR A 281 3.26 -0.66 12.32
CA THR A 281 2.90 0.64 12.91
C THR A 281 1.68 0.57 13.82
N THR A 282 0.98 -0.56 13.83
CA THR A 282 -0.30 -0.75 14.52
C THR A 282 -0.10 -1.14 15.98
N SER A 283 -0.70 -0.35 16.87
CA SER A 283 -0.80 -0.65 18.30
C SER A 283 -2.25 -0.99 18.69
N GLU A 284 -2.41 -1.74 19.77
CA GLU A 284 -3.73 -2.08 20.33
C GLU A 284 -4.24 -1.01 21.33
N ASP A 285 -3.61 0.18 21.36
CA ASP A 285 -3.86 1.26 22.32
C ASP A 285 -5.06 2.15 21.95
N CYS A 286 -6.02 1.62 21.19
CA CYS A 286 -7.27 2.31 20.94
C CYS A 286 -8.15 2.24 22.20
N ALA A 287 -8.64 3.38 22.69
CA ALA A 287 -9.51 3.37 23.87
C ALA A 287 -10.78 2.53 23.61
N PRO A 288 -11.23 1.70 24.56
CA PRO A 288 -12.32 0.76 24.32
C PRO A 288 -13.63 1.50 23.99
N PRO A 289 -14.49 0.94 23.11
CA PRO A 289 -15.75 1.57 22.79
C PRO A 289 -16.65 1.72 24.02
N SER A 290 -17.46 2.76 24.05
CA SER A 290 -18.50 2.85 25.06
C SER A 290 -19.50 1.71 24.82
N ARG A 291 -20.02 1.10 25.90
CA ARG A 291 -20.89 -0.10 25.88
C ARG A 291 -22.23 0.06 25.11
N PHE A 292 -22.42 1.19 24.43
CA PHE A 292 -23.64 1.60 23.73
C PHE A 292 -23.39 2.04 22.28
N GLU A 293 -22.16 1.96 21.76
CA GLU A 293 -21.86 2.26 20.36
C GLU A 293 -21.88 0.98 19.53
N GLU A 294 -22.90 0.86 18.67
CA GLU A 294 -23.13 -0.28 17.77
C GLU A 294 -22.21 -0.22 16.52
N GLN A 295 -21.43 0.86 16.38
CA GLN A 295 -20.53 1.14 15.25
C GLN A 295 -19.28 1.86 15.76
N VAL A 296 -18.09 1.30 15.50
CA VAL A 296 -16.81 2.02 15.65
C VAL A 296 -16.51 2.64 14.28
N PRO A 297 -16.30 3.96 14.17
CA PRO A 297 -15.99 4.60 12.89
C PRO A 297 -14.68 4.06 12.28
N ILE A 298 -14.57 4.16 10.94
CA ILE A 298 -13.39 3.72 10.16
C ILE A 298 -12.12 4.35 10.75
N TYR A 299 -12.17 5.65 11.02
CA TYR A 299 -11.21 6.32 11.88
C TYR A 299 -11.73 6.35 13.32
N ASP A 300 -11.14 5.55 14.21
CA ASP A 300 -11.40 5.68 15.64
C ASP A 300 -10.51 6.80 16.21
N PRO A 301 -11.04 7.99 16.54
CA PRO A 301 -10.26 9.09 17.10
C PRO A 301 -9.72 8.78 18.51
N ARG A 302 -10.03 7.59 19.05
CA ARG A 302 -9.45 7.05 20.28
C ARG A 302 -8.13 6.33 20.04
N CYS A 303 -7.81 5.96 18.81
CA CYS A 303 -6.51 5.41 18.46
C CYS A 303 -5.49 6.56 18.39
N ASN A 304 -4.34 6.35 19.02
CA ASN A 304 -3.29 7.34 19.05
C ASN A 304 -2.32 7.11 17.89
N PHE A 305 -2.35 8.00 16.91
CA PHE A 305 -1.74 7.83 15.62
C PHE A 305 -0.34 8.46 15.50
N ASP A 306 0.44 8.51 16.58
CA ASP A 306 1.86 8.90 16.56
C ASP A 306 2.14 10.27 15.87
N THR A 307 1.41 11.29 16.30
CA THR A 307 1.56 12.65 15.71
C THR A 307 2.66 13.48 16.38
N ALA A 308 3.18 13.04 17.53
CA ALA A 308 4.29 13.67 18.26
C ALA A 308 4.87 12.73 19.35
N SER A 309 6.14 12.90 19.73
CA SER A 309 6.83 12.08 20.75
C SER A 309 6.18 12.07 22.14
N ASP A 310 5.54 13.18 22.52
CA ASP A 310 4.81 13.32 23.80
C ASP A 310 3.39 12.75 23.71
N SER A 311 2.95 12.36 22.51
CA SER A 311 1.63 11.78 22.28
C SER A 311 1.62 10.26 22.41
N ILE A 312 2.73 9.55 22.16
CA ILE A 312 2.77 8.07 22.15
C ILE A 312 2.71 7.43 23.54
N SER A 313 2.02 6.30 23.63
CA SER A 313 1.91 5.49 24.85
C SER A 313 3.25 4.80 25.19
N ASP A 314 3.39 4.32 26.43
CA ASP A 314 4.54 3.49 26.82
C ASP A 314 4.61 2.18 26.01
N GLN A 315 3.45 1.62 25.62
CA GLN A 315 3.36 0.41 24.81
C GLN A 315 3.80 0.67 23.36
N GLN A 316 3.40 1.78 22.76
CA GLN A 316 3.88 2.22 21.45
C GLN A 316 5.39 2.45 21.46
N ARG A 317 5.91 3.12 22.51
CA ARG A 317 7.34 3.36 22.65
C ARG A 317 8.13 2.05 22.68
N ALA A 318 7.69 1.08 23.48
CA ALA A 318 8.35 -0.23 23.56
C ALA A 318 8.28 -1.02 22.24
N LEU A 319 7.13 -0.95 21.54
CA LEU A 319 6.95 -1.55 20.22
C LEU A 319 7.92 -0.93 19.19
N TYR A 320 8.05 0.39 19.18
CA TYR A 320 8.91 1.11 18.23
C TYR A 320 10.39 0.89 18.52
N GLU A 321 10.79 0.86 19.80
CA GLU A 321 12.18 0.58 20.20
C GLU A 321 12.60 -0.84 19.80
N THR A 322 11.74 -1.84 20.06
CA THR A 322 12.01 -3.23 19.67
C THR A 322 12.16 -3.38 18.15
N GLN A 323 11.27 -2.77 17.37
CA GLN A 323 11.36 -2.80 15.91
C GLN A 323 12.52 -1.99 15.36
N ARG A 324 12.92 -0.90 16.04
CA ARG A 324 14.13 -0.14 15.68
C ARG A 324 15.39 -1.01 15.82
N GLU A 325 15.53 -1.75 16.92
CA GLU A 325 16.67 -2.67 17.12
C GLU A 325 16.71 -3.78 16.07
N PHE A 326 15.54 -4.36 15.76
CA PHE A 326 15.36 -5.31 14.67
C PHE A 326 15.81 -4.70 13.33
N LEU A 327 15.25 -3.54 12.98
CA LEU A 327 15.51 -2.88 11.71
C LEU A 327 16.98 -2.51 11.54
N GLU A 328 17.60 -1.93 12.57
CA GLU A 328 19.03 -1.58 12.52
C GLU A 328 19.90 -2.82 12.35
N LYS A 329 19.57 -3.93 13.02
CA LYS A 329 20.28 -5.19 12.85
C LYS A 329 20.11 -5.72 11.43
N THR A 330 18.88 -5.87 10.94
CA THR A 330 18.56 -6.41 9.62
C THR A 330 19.23 -5.60 8.51
N LEU A 331 19.13 -4.27 8.54
CA LEU A 331 19.78 -3.42 7.55
C LEU A 331 21.32 -3.45 7.64
N SER A 332 21.88 -3.58 8.85
CA SER A 332 23.33 -3.72 9.00
C SER A 332 23.87 -5.05 8.46
N GLU A 333 23.11 -6.14 8.61
CA GLU A 333 23.46 -7.44 8.05
C GLU A 333 23.32 -7.41 6.52
N ALA A 334 22.27 -6.77 5.99
CA ALA A 334 22.07 -6.57 4.56
C ALA A 334 23.21 -5.78 3.90
N ALA A 335 23.68 -4.72 4.56
CA ALA A 335 24.81 -3.91 4.08
C ALA A 335 26.15 -4.67 4.01
N GLU A 336 26.25 -5.84 4.65
CA GLU A 336 27.42 -6.73 4.59
C GLU A 336 27.22 -7.91 3.62
N ASP A 337 26.05 -8.04 2.98
CA ASP A 337 25.69 -9.15 2.10
C ASP A 337 25.64 -8.72 0.62
N ASP A 338 26.67 -9.06 -0.13
CA ASP A 338 26.80 -8.76 -1.57
C ASP A 338 25.70 -9.41 -2.45
N SER A 339 24.83 -10.27 -1.89
CA SER A 339 23.67 -10.80 -2.60
C SER A 339 22.43 -9.90 -2.55
N ILE A 340 22.45 -8.85 -1.73
CA ILE A 340 21.36 -7.88 -1.57
C ILE A 340 21.75 -6.56 -2.25
N GLU A 341 21.03 -6.22 -3.30
CA GLU A 341 21.14 -4.94 -4.01
C GLU A 341 20.06 -3.95 -3.55
N TRP A 342 18.83 -4.45 -3.34
CA TRP A 342 17.66 -3.62 -3.05
C TRP A 342 17.14 -3.85 -1.63
N ASN A 343 16.99 -2.77 -0.87
CA ASN A 343 16.32 -2.76 0.42
C ASN A 343 14.93 -2.12 0.28
N ILE A 344 13.89 -2.94 0.41
CA ILE A 344 12.49 -2.51 0.26
C ILE A 344 11.75 -2.72 1.58
N VAL A 345 11.25 -1.62 2.15
CA VAL A 345 10.54 -1.64 3.43
C VAL A 345 9.05 -1.39 3.19
N TYR A 346 8.18 -2.02 3.97
CA TYR A 346 6.73 -1.74 3.90
C TYR A 346 6.07 -1.81 5.27
N PHE A 347 5.20 -0.85 5.53
CA PHE A 347 4.39 -0.76 6.74
C PHE A 347 3.21 0.17 6.53
N HIS A 348 2.15 0.01 7.31
CA HIS A 348 0.87 0.64 6.99
C HIS A 348 0.89 2.18 7.09
N GLY A 349 1.21 2.74 8.26
CA GLY A 349 1.10 4.17 8.50
C GLY A 349 2.26 5.01 7.93
N PRO A 350 2.01 6.01 7.07
CA PRO A 350 3.06 6.68 6.31
C PRO A 350 3.91 7.67 7.12
N LEU A 351 5.20 7.75 6.76
CA LEU A 351 6.12 8.77 7.29
C LEU A 351 5.96 10.13 6.59
N TRP A 352 5.59 10.10 5.31
CA TRP A 352 5.41 11.26 4.44
C TRP A 352 4.04 11.13 3.75
N THR A 353 3.17 12.12 3.91
CA THR A 353 1.81 12.18 3.36
C THR A 353 1.29 13.61 3.42
N ASP A 354 0.56 14.06 2.40
CA ASP A 354 -0.17 15.34 2.38
C ASP A 354 -1.68 15.16 2.59
N SER A 355 -2.16 13.93 2.74
CA SER A 355 -3.56 13.71 3.09
C SER A 355 -3.84 14.21 4.53
N PRO A 356 -4.89 15.03 4.75
CA PRO A 356 -5.26 15.49 6.09
C PRO A 356 -6.01 14.44 6.91
N ASP A 357 -6.45 13.35 6.27
CA ASP A 357 -7.24 12.29 6.91
C ASP A 357 -6.39 11.56 7.97
N HIS A 358 -5.17 11.14 7.62
CA HIS A 358 -4.20 10.57 8.55
C HIS A 358 -2.85 11.29 8.52
N ALA A 359 -2.44 11.80 9.68
CA ALA A 359 -1.17 12.50 9.86
C ALA A 359 0.05 11.57 9.69
N PRO A 360 1.21 12.11 9.27
CA PRO A 360 2.45 11.33 9.19
C PRO A 360 2.89 10.84 10.58
N ARG A 361 3.51 9.65 10.62
CA ARG A 361 4.09 9.05 11.84
C ARG A 361 5.40 9.73 12.20
N GLN A 362 5.32 10.89 12.87
CA GLN A 362 6.48 11.75 13.08
C GLN A 362 7.57 11.08 13.93
N VAL A 363 7.21 10.35 14.98
CA VAL A 363 8.22 9.66 15.82
C VAL A 363 8.89 8.55 15.01
N LEU A 364 8.13 7.77 14.24
CA LEU A 364 8.73 6.75 13.38
C LEU A 364 9.59 7.36 12.27
N ARG A 365 9.27 8.56 11.79
CA ARG A 365 10.12 9.27 10.82
C ARG A 365 11.46 9.68 11.44
N GLU A 366 11.46 10.12 12.69
CA GLU A 366 12.69 10.37 13.46
C GLU A 366 13.48 9.08 13.72
N GLU A 367 12.79 8.02 14.13
CA GLU A 367 13.43 6.80 14.59
C GLU A 367 13.88 5.90 13.43
N TRP A 368 12.96 5.51 12.56
CA TRP A 368 13.23 4.59 11.44
C TRP A 368 13.72 5.32 10.20
N GLY A 369 13.19 6.51 9.90
CA GLY A 369 13.63 7.31 8.75
C GLY A 369 15.14 7.60 8.77
N THR A 370 15.72 7.84 9.96
CA THR A 370 17.18 8.04 10.08
C THR A 370 17.99 6.75 9.92
N LEU A 371 17.41 5.57 10.15
CA LEU A 371 18.03 4.29 9.79
C LEU A 371 17.94 4.04 8.29
N PHE A 372 16.83 4.43 7.64
CA PHE A 372 16.67 4.36 6.20
C PHE A 372 17.73 5.20 5.48
N ASP A 373 17.97 6.43 5.95
CA ASP A 373 19.06 7.28 5.48
C ASP A 373 20.45 6.66 5.72
N LYS A 374 20.65 5.94 6.84
CA LYS A 374 21.96 5.39 7.23
C LYS A 374 22.38 4.18 6.40
N TYR A 375 21.41 3.41 5.92
CA TYR A 375 21.62 2.15 5.22
C TYR A 375 21.05 2.18 3.79
N ASP A 376 20.85 3.38 3.24
CA ASP A 376 20.50 3.59 1.84
C ASP A 376 19.27 2.77 1.38
N VAL A 377 18.21 2.77 2.20
CA VAL A 377 16.95 2.10 1.86
C VAL A 377 16.38 2.71 0.59
N ASP A 378 16.06 1.87 -0.37
CA ASP A 378 15.66 2.27 -1.72
C ASP A 378 14.23 2.80 -1.75
N LEU A 379 13.32 1.96 -1.28
CA LEU A 379 11.89 2.18 -1.42
C LEU A 379 11.17 1.81 -0.13
N VAL A 380 10.28 2.68 0.30
CA VAL A 380 9.36 2.42 1.41
C VAL A 380 7.92 2.53 0.93
N LEU A 381 7.14 1.48 1.16
CA LEU A 381 5.74 1.39 0.76
C LEU A 381 4.80 1.52 1.96
N HIS A 382 3.76 2.33 1.80
CA HIS A 382 2.73 2.56 2.80
C HIS A 382 1.30 2.40 2.24
N GLY A 383 0.33 2.32 3.16
CA GLY A 383 -1.11 2.43 2.91
C GLY A 383 -1.70 3.57 3.74
N ASP A 384 -2.79 3.30 4.45
CA ASP A 384 -3.46 4.12 5.48
C ASP A 384 -4.19 5.34 4.91
N ASN A 385 -3.49 6.20 4.18
CA ASN A 385 -4.13 7.28 3.45
C ASN A 385 -4.61 6.77 2.09
N HIS A 386 -5.91 6.90 1.82
CA HIS A 386 -6.57 6.38 0.61
C HIS A 386 -6.32 7.26 -0.62
N VAL A 387 -5.05 7.43 -0.93
CA VAL A 387 -4.46 8.22 -2.01
C VAL A 387 -3.23 7.50 -2.54
N TYR A 388 -2.80 7.90 -3.73
CA TYR A 388 -1.47 7.62 -4.23
C TYR A 388 -0.58 8.84 -4.03
N GLU A 389 0.56 8.69 -3.37
CA GLU A 389 1.59 9.72 -3.24
C GLU A 389 2.98 9.10 -3.42
N ARG A 390 3.85 9.80 -4.13
CA ARG A 390 5.28 9.49 -4.24
C ARG A 390 6.09 10.73 -3.88
N THR A 391 7.06 10.54 -3.01
CA THR A 391 8.02 11.59 -2.67
C THR A 391 9.10 11.70 -3.73
N CYS A 392 9.75 12.85 -3.82
CA CYS A 392 11.13 12.95 -4.27
C CYS A 392 12.05 12.07 -3.39
N THR A 393 13.32 11.91 -3.76
CA THR A 393 14.31 11.35 -2.84
C THR A 393 14.53 12.30 -1.66
N VAL A 394 14.41 11.76 -0.45
CA VAL A 394 14.50 12.56 0.78
C VAL A 394 15.46 11.94 1.79
N SER A 395 16.11 12.81 2.56
CA SER A 395 16.84 12.49 3.79
C SER A 395 16.03 12.97 4.98
N ASN A 396 15.59 12.03 5.79
CA ASN A 396 14.90 12.32 7.05
C ASN A 396 15.81 13.09 8.00
N LYS A 397 17.08 12.69 8.10
CA LYS A 397 18.06 13.37 8.95
C LYS A 397 18.21 14.84 8.58
N ARG A 398 18.33 15.17 7.29
CA ARG A 398 18.49 16.56 6.83
C ARG A 398 17.21 17.38 7.07
N ALA A 399 16.04 16.80 6.84
CA ALA A 399 14.76 17.44 7.17
C ALA A 399 14.67 17.77 8.69
N LEU A 400 15.04 16.82 9.54
CA LEU A 400 14.99 16.97 11.00
C LEU A 400 16.03 17.98 11.52
N GLU A 401 17.25 17.97 11.00
CA GLU A 401 18.32 18.90 11.41
C GLU A 401 18.03 20.36 11.02
N SER A 402 17.40 20.57 9.85
CA SER A 402 17.00 21.89 9.37
C SER A 402 15.67 22.38 9.97
N GLY A 403 14.81 21.45 10.39
CA GLY A 403 13.42 21.72 10.77
C GLY A 403 12.52 22.06 9.59
N SER A 404 12.92 21.67 8.37
CA SER A 404 12.19 21.93 7.13
C SER A 404 12.17 20.68 6.24
N ASP A 405 10.98 20.20 5.89
CA ASP A 405 10.82 19.06 4.98
C ASP A 405 11.44 19.33 3.61
N ALA A 406 11.34 20.57 3.11
CA ALA A 406 11.93 21.00 1.85
C ALA A 406 13.46 20.85 1.83
N GLU A 407 14.12 21.16 2.95
CA GLU A 407 15.57 20.98 3.07
C GLU A 407 15.96 19.49 3.16
N GLY A 408 15.00 18.60 3.42
CA GLY A 408 15.19 17.16 3.36
C GLY A 408 15.32 16.59 1.96
N ILE A 409 14.89 17.33 0.93
CA ILE A 409 14.99 16.87 -0.46
C ILE A 409 16.47 16.82 -0.86
N VAL A 410 16.89 15.66 -1.35
CA VAL A 410 18.28 15.36 -1.69
C VAL A 410 18.33 14.64 -3.02
N PRO A 411 19.41 14.79 -3.82
CA PRO A 411 19.53 14.12 -5.11
C PRO A 411 19.60 12.58 -5.02
N ALA A 412 20.08 12.05 -3.89
CA ALA A 412 20.11 10.62 -3.60
C ALA A 412 19.62 10.39 -2.16
N GLY A 413 18.73 9.43 -1.98
CA GLY A 413 18.05 9.16 -0.71
C GLY A 413 16.81 8.28 -0.91
N THR A 414 16.12 7.97 0.19
CA THR A 414 15.00 7.03 0.15
C THR A 414 13.78 7.61 -0.56
N THR A 415 13.12 6.79 -1.38
CA THR A 415 11.81 7.10 -1.97
C THR A 415 10.69 6.51 -1.14
N TYR A 416 9.64 7.28 -0.88
CA TYR A 416 8.45 6.82 -0.16
C TYR A 416 7.24 6.85 -1.09
N ILE A 417 6.45 5.78 -1.06
CA ILE A 417 5.17 5.69 -1.75
C ILE A 417 4.07 5.40 -0.74
N VAL A 418 3.00 6.18 -0.79
CA VAL A 418 1.71 5.85 -0.20
C VAL A 418 0.83 5.31 -1.32
N ASN A 419 0.32 4.08 -1.17
CA ASN A 419 -0.72 3.56 -2.05
C ASN A 419 -1.80 2.84 -1.22
N GLY A 420 -2.65 3.65 -0.58
CA GLY A 420 -3.89 3.18 0.05
C GLY A 420 -5.07 3.15 -0.91
N THR A 421 -4.82 2.99 -2.21
CA THR A 421 -5.89 3.01 -3.23
C THR A 421 -6.36 1.60 -3.60
N GLY A 422 -6.38 0.69 -2.62
CA GLY A 422 -6.73 -0.70 -2.85
C GLY A 422 -8.19 -0.95 -3.18
N GLY A 423 -9.09 -0.04 -2.80
CA GLY A 423 -10.51 -0.12 -3.16
C GLY A 423 -11.46 0.53 -2.16
N VAL A 424 -10.94 0.95 -0.99
CA VAL A 424 -11.77 1.59 0.05
C VAL A 424 -11.78 3.10 -0.13
N ASN A 425 -12.69 3.65 -0.94
CA ASN A 425 -12.91 5.10 -1.11
C ASN A 425 -11.64 5.95 -1.39
N HIS A 426 -11.77 7.27 -1.50
CA HIS A 426 -10.63 8.17 -1.69
C HIS A 426 -10.64 9.29 -0.66
N TYR A 427 -9.45 9.64 -0.18
CA TYR A 427 -9.22 10.80 0.69
C TYR A 427 -8.86 12.05 -0.10
N ALA A 428 -8.84 13.19 0.59
CA ALA A 428 -8.48 14.47 0.00
C ALA A 428 -6.98 14.76 0.20
N PHE A 429 -6.47 15.77 -0.51
CA PHE A 429 -5.18 16.40 -0.21
C PHE A 429 -5.40 17.76 0.46
N ASN A 430 -4.37 18.25 1.16
CA ASN A 430 -4.38 19.63 1.65
C ASN A 430 -4.39 20.65 0.50
N GLU A 431 -4.74 21.90 0.83
CA GLU A 431 -4.52 23.02 -0.10
C GLU A 431 -3.02 23.34 -0.18
N GLY A 432 -2.47 23.33 -1.40
CA GLY A 432 -1.03 23.42 -1.64
C GLY A 432 -0.41 22.04 -1.88
N VAL A 433 0.76 22.02 -2.51
CA VAL A 433 1.55 20.78 -2.72
C VAL A 433 2.83 20.94 -1.90
N PRO A 434 3.14 20.04 -0.96
CA PRO A 434 4.43 20.06 -0.29
C PRO A 434 5.58 19.88 -1.28
N GLU A 435 6.70 20.56 -1.06
CA GLU A 435 7.85 20.53 -2.00
C GLU A 435 8.46 19.13 -2.18
N TRP A 436 8.31 18.25 -1.19
CA TRP A 436 8.82 16.87 -1.26
C TRP A 436 7.96 15.94 -2.11
N THR A 437 6.77 16.38 -2.54
CA THR A 437 5.86 15.57 -3.35
C THR A 437 6.26 15.61 -4.82
N ASP A 438 6.61 14.47 -5.40
CA ASP A 438 6.80 14.37 -6.85
C ASP A 438 5.46 14.10 -7.55
N VAL A 439 4.76 13.03 -7.16
CA VAL A 439 3.46 12.67 -7.73
C VAL A 439 2.43 12.46 -6.63
N ARG A 440 1.20 12.93 -6.86
CA ARG A 440 0.04 12.58 -6.04
C ARG A 440 -1.23 12.46 -6.85
N SER A 441 -2.10 11.53 -6.46
CA SER A 441 -3.40 11.29 -7.09
C SER A 441 -4.39 10.72 -6.07
N ASN A 442 -5.63 11.20 -6.13
CA ASN A 442 -6.76 10.66 -5.38
C ASN A 442 -7.96 10.36 -6.30
N GLU A 443 -7.66 10.13 -7.59
CA GLU A 443 -8.70 9.93 -8.62
C GLU A 443 -8.94 8.45 -8.95
N PHE A 444 -7.97 7.58 -8.65
CA PHE A 444 -7.94 6.21 -9.15
C PHE A 444 -7.71 5.21 -8.04
N PHE A 445 -8.24 4.00 -8.22
CA PHE A 445 -7.78 2.82 -7.50
C PHE A 445 -6.74 2.09 -8.33
N GLY A 446 -5.77 1.44 -7.68
CA GLY A 446 -4.68 0.82 -8.41
C GLY A 446 -3.66 0.11 -7.54
N VAL A 447 -2.72 -0.54 -8.21
CA VAL A 447 -1.66 -1.32 -7.59
C VAL A 447 -0.30 -0.71 -7.90
N THR A 448 0.60 -0.74 -6.93
CA THR A 448 2.01 -0.44 -7.17
C THR A 448 2.67 -1.71 -7.70
N GLN A 449 3.27 -1.63 -8.88
CA GLN A 449 4.02 -2.72 -9.49
C GLN A 449 5.51 -2.40 -9.42
N LEU A 450 6.31 -3.36 -8.95
CA LEU A 450 7.77 -3.30 -8.92
C LEU A 450 8.31 -4.33 -9.91
N ASP A 451 9.09 -3.91 -10.90
CA ASP A 451 9.94 -4.78 -11.71
C ASP A 451 11.38 -4.59 -11.23
N ILE A 452 11.98 -5.65 -10.71
CA ILE A 452 13.26 -5.61 -10.00
C ILE A 452 14.26 -6.47 -10.76
N ASP A 453 15.42 -5.92 -11.10
CA ASP A 453 16.56 -6.63 -11.67
C ASP A 453 17.89 -6.22 -11.01
N ASP A 454 19.02 -6.60 -11.59
CA ASP A 454 20.35 -6.33 -11.02
C ASP A 454 20.78 -4.87 -11.15
N GLU A 455 20.13 -4.08 -12.00
CA GLU A 455 20.52 -2.70 -12.31
C GLU A 455 19.48 -1.69 -11.84
N ARG A 456 18.18 -2.05 -11.88
CA ARG A 456 17.08 -1.13 -11.62
C ARG A 456 15.93 -1.76 -10.85
N LEU A 457 15.31 -0.91 -10.05
CA LEU A 457 13.99 -1.12 -9.46
C LEU A 457 12.99 -0.21 -10.17
N ARG A 458 12.30 -0.70 -11.21
CA ARG A 458 11.26 0.07 -11.91
C ARG A 458 9.94 -0.04 -11.16
N VAL A 459 9.29 1.10 -10.94
CA VAL A 459 8.06 1.20 -10.16
C VAL A 459 6.97 1.86 -11.01
N ARG A 460 5.76 1.29 -10.96
CA ARG A 460 4.59 1.79 -11.70
C ARG A 460 3.35 1.80 -10.82
N TYR A 461 2.58 2.87 -10.87
CA TYR A 461 1.20 2.89 -10.37
C TYR A 461 0.24 2.55 -11.51
N VAL A 462 -0.31 1.34 -11.47
CA VAL A 462 -1.17 0.80 -12.51
C VAL A 462 -2.61 0.74 -12.01
N VAL A 463 -3.49 1.49 -12.66
CA VAL A 463 -4.89 1.65 -12.20
C VAL A 463 -5.82 0.60 -12.78
N GLU A 464 -7.06 0.55 -12.29
CA GLU A 464 -8.06 -0.47 -12.61
C GLU A 464 -8.24 -0.74 -14.12
N ASP A 465 -8.20 0.29 -14.97
CA ASP A 465 -8.34 0.16 -16.42
C ASP A 465 -7.06 -0.27 -17.14
N GLY A 466 -5.91 -0.16 -16.46
CA GLY A 466 -4.59 -0.60 -16.91
C GLY A 466 -3.69 0.47 -17.45
N SER A 467 -4.17 1.71 -17.38
CA SER A 467 -3.32 2.87 -17.55
C SER A 467 -2.27 2.90 -16.45
N VAL A 468 -1.09 3.40 -16.81
CA VAL A 468 -0.03 3.71 -15.86
C VAL A 468 -0.13 5.20 -15.58
N ILE A 469 -0.39 5.56 -14.33
CA ILE A 469 -0.56 6.97 -13.92
C ILE A 469 0.76 7.57 -13.46
N ASP A 470 1.62 6.75 -12.88
CA ASP A 470 2.97 7.11 -12.46
C ASP A 470 3.95 5.99 -12.81
N GLU A 471 5.14 6.36 -13.24
CA GLU A 471 6.21 5.44 -13.61
C GLU A 471 7.57 6.11 -13.38
N PHE A 472 8.42 5.46 -12.60
CA PHE A 472 9.82 5.86 -12.40
C PHE A 472 10.69 4.60 -12.22
N ALA A 473 12.00 4.76 -12.10
CA ALA A 473 12.88 3.71 -11.61
C ALA A 473 13.82 4.23 -10.53
N ILE A 474 14.33 3.34 -9.70
CA ILE A 474 15.44 3.62 -8.77
C ILE A 474 16.69 2.93 -9.32
N ALA A 475 17.79 3.67 -9.33
CA ALA A 475 19.13 3.18 -9.61
C ALA A 475 20.05 3.53 -8.42
N LYS A 476 21.24 2.93 -8.39
CA LYS A 476 22.26 3.24 -7.37
C LYS A 476 23.33 4.18 -7.91
N THR A 477 23.78 5.13 -7.10
CA THR A 477 25.01 5.91 -7.35
C THR A 477 26.25 5.01 -7.25
N PRO A 478 27.45 5.46 -7.67
CA PRO A 478 28.69 4.70 -7.47
C PRO A 478 28.99 4.37 -6.00
N ASP A 479 28.45 5.15 -5.07
CA ASP A 479 28.60 4.95 -3.62
C ASP A 479 27.46 4.11 -3.02
N GLY A 480 26.49 3.66 -3.83
CA GLY A 480 25.40 2.76 -3.41
C GLY A 480 24.12 3.46 -2.98
N GLU A 481 24.05 4.78 -3.06
CA GLU A 481 22.86 5.55 -2.65
C GLU A 481 21.75 5.45 -3.71
N PRO A 482 20.47 5.31 -3.32
CA PRO A 482 19.35 5.28 -4.25
C PRO A 482 19.06 6.65 -4.87
N VAL A 483 18.78 6.67 -6.18
CA VAL A 483 18.34 7.86 -6.92
C VAL A 483 17.17 7.51 -7.84
N GLN A 484 16.18 8.40 -7.92
CA GLN A 484 15.10 8.28 -8.89
C GLN A 484 15.58 8.63 -10.29
N VAL A 485 15.20 7.84 -11.29
CA VAL A 485 15.55 8.04 -12.69
C VAL A 485 14.32 7.80 -13.58
N ASP A 486 14.24 8.50 -14.71
CA ASP A 486 13.17 8.27 -15.67
C ASP A 486 13.41 6.95 -16.44
N PRO A 487 12.48 5.99 -16.40
CA PRO A 487 12.60 4.72 -17.12
C PRO A 487 12.49 4.83 -18.65
N ALA A 488 12.13 5.99 -19.19
CA ALA A 488 12.05 6.29 -20.63
C ALA A 488 13.40 6.62 -21.29
N LEU A 489 14.48 6.62 -20.51
CA LEU A 489 15.87 6.75 -20.99
C LEU A 489 16.33 5.59 -21.89
N GLU A 490 15.50 4.56 -22.06
CA GLU A 490 15.55 3.65 -23.20
C GLU A 490 14.35 3.85 -24.16
N GLY A 491 14.32 5.01 -24.82
CA GLY A 491 13.87 5.09 -26.21
C GLY A 491 12.41 5.41 -26.50
N VAL A 492 11.79 6.42 -25.86
CA VAL A 492 10.63 7.11 -26.46
C VAL A 492 10.61 8.61 -26.11
N ALA A 493 11.23 9.44 -26.96
CA ALA A 493 10.93 10.88 -26.98
C ALA A 493 9.60 11.11 -27.72
N GLY A 494 8.61 11.74 -27.08
CA GLY A 494 7.51 12.34 -27.86
C GLY A 494 6.21 12.78 -27.16
N ASP A 495 5.71 12.07 -26.14
CA ASP A 495 4.31 12.23 -25.69
C ASP A 495 4.09 12.30 -24.17
N ARG A 496 5.14 12.44 -23.33
CA ARG A 496 5.00 12.48 -21.85
C ARG A 496 5.15 13.90 -21.28
N PRO A 497 4.38 14.30 -20.23
CA PRO A 497 4.55 15.58 -19.56
C PRO A 497 5.97 15.73 -18.98
N PRO A 498 6.51 16.96 -18.83
CA PRO A 498 7.80 17.18 -18.20
C PRO A 498 7.79 16.74 -16.74
N THR A 499 8.83 16.03 -16.32
CA THR A 499 9.12 15.64 -14.93
C THR A 499 10.28 16.48 -14.38
N ASP A 500 10.47 16.46 -13.06
CA ASP A 500 11.62 17.06 -12.34
C ASP A 500 12.38 15.90 -11.66
N PRO A 501 13.14 15.09 -12.43
CA PRO A 501 13.66 13.81 -11.96
C PRO A 501 14.69 13.93 -10.83
N ASP A 502 15.43 15.05 -10.78
CA ASP A 502 16.34 15.41 -9.70
C ASP A 502 15.67 16.26 -8.61
N CYS A 503 14.38 16.58 -8.78
CA CYS A 503 13.48 17.11 -7.76
C CYS A 503 13.98 18.41 -7.10
N ASP A 504 14.77 19.20 -7.81
CA ASP A 504 15.34 20.43 -7.25
C ASP A 504 14.50 21.68 -7.52
N GLY A 505 13.30 21.47 -8.06
CA GLY A 505 12.33 22.51 -8.36
C GLY A 505 12.66 23.28 -9.64
N LEU A 506 13.68 22.84 -10.39
CA LEU A 506 14.08 23.40 -11.67
C LEU A 506 14.02 22.28 -12.72
N TYR A 507 13.03 22.37 -13.61
CA TYR A 507 12.72 21.33 -14.60
C TYR A 507 13.69 21.39 -15.79
N GLU A 508 14.99 21.51 -15.55
CA GLU A 508 16.01 21.57 -16.62
C GLU A 508 16.24 20.23 -17.29
N ASP A 509 16.22 19.14 -16.52
CA ASP A 509 16.38 17.76 -17.00
C ASP A 509 15.02 17.07 -17.10
N VAL A 510 14.18 17.53 -18.03
CA VAL A 510 12.82 17.01 -18.16
C VAL A 510 12.76 15.55 -18.64
N THR A 511 13.89 14.94 -19.00
CA THR A 511 13.99 13.54 -19.41
C THR A 511 14.79 12.64 -18.46
N GLY A 512 15.49 13.21 -17.49
CA GLY A 512 16.24 12.49 -16.46
C GLY A 512 17.56 11.89 -16.95
N ASP A 513 18.08 12.32 -18.11
CA ASP A 513 19.19 11.65 -18.79
C ASP A 513 20.58 12.04 -18.22
N LEU A 514 20.60 13.00 -17.29
CA LEU A 514 21.78 13.51 -16.63
C LEU A 514 22.19 12.63 -15.45
N SER A 515 22.54 11.39 -15.77
CA SER A 515 23.23 10.47 -14.88
C SER A 515 24.69 10.91 -14.67
N GLY A 516 24.91 11.99 -13.93
CA GLY A 516 26.24 12.52 -13.59
C GLY A 516 26.22 13.24 -12.24
N GLY A 517 26.64 12.53 -11.18
CA GLY A 517 26.47 12.91 -9.79
C GLY A 517 27.06 14.26 -9.35
N LEU A 518 26.64 14.65 -8.14
CA LEU A 518 27.10 15.81 -7.41
C LEU A 518 28.64 15.90 -7.39
N ALA A 519 29.19 17.05 -7.77
CA ALA A 519 30.61 17.31 -7.60
C ALA A 519 30.89 17.71 -6.13
N GLU A 520 31.71 16.92 -5.45
CA GLU A 520 32.20 17.25 -4.11
C GLU A 520 33.12 18.49 -4.16
N THR A 521 32.84 19.50 -3.33
CA THR A 521 33.72 20.67 -3.15
C THR A 521 34.09 20.85 -1.68
N ASP A 522 35.16 21.62 -1.41
CA ASP A 522 35.64 21.95 -0.05
C ASP A 522 34.60 22.71 0.81
N GLU A 523 33.46 23.15 0.24
CA GLU A 523 32.36 23.82 0.95
C GLU A 523 31.06 22.97 1.05
N GLY A 524 31.07 21.71 0.57
CA GLY A 524 29.92 20.80 0.52
C GLY A 524 29.60 20.28 -0.89
N PHE A 525 28.52 19.51 -1.02
CA PHE A 525 27.97 19.10 -2.32
C PHE A 525 27.42 20.34 -3.04
N VAL A 526 28.01 20.68 -4.18
CA VAL A 526 27.53 21.78 -5.02
C VAL A 526 27.03 21.17 -6.32
N LYS A 527 25.77 21.48 -6.66
CA LYS A 527 25.16 21.16 -7.96
C LYS A 527 26.15 21.61 -9.05
N PRO A 528 26.53 20.77 -10.03
CA PRO A 528 27.32 21.25 -11.16
C PRO A 528 26.63 22.48 -11.74
N ASP A 529 27.43 23.48 -12.08
CA ASP A 529 27.01 24.70 -12.72
C ASP A 529 26.24 24.41 -14.03
N ALA A 530 24.91 24.33 -13.97
CA ALA A 530 23.92 24.64 -15.01
C ALA A 530 24.17 24.19 -16.48
N GLU A 531 25.00 23.17 -16.74
CA GLU A 531 25.37 22.73 -18.10
C GLU A 531 25.16 21.22 -18.34
N GLY A 532 24.18 20.63 -17.64
CA GLY A 532 23.88 19.21 -17.79
C GLY A 532 22.91 18.87 -18.94
N TYR A 533 21.76 19.55 -19.01
CA TYR A 533 20.64 19.26 -19.91
C TYR A 533 20.97 19.24 -21.41
N ASP A 534 20.23 18.48 -22.19
CA ASP A 534 20.51 18.18 -23.59
C ASP A 534 19.42 18.69 -24.57
N VAL A 535 19.56 18.38 -25.87
CA VAL A 535 18.61 18.85 -26.89
C VAL A 535 17.27 18.11 -26.84
N VAL A 536 17.24 16.91 -26.27
CA VAL A 536 16.06 16.07 -26.06
C VAL A 536 15.21 16.67 -24.94
N ASP A 537 15.80 17.15 -23.84
CA ASP A 537 15.08 17.86 -22.77
C ASP A 537 14.29 19.04 -23.31
N VAL A 538 14.97 19.87 -24.10
CA VAL A 538 14.34 21.04 -24.70
C VAL A 538 13.21 20.68 -25.66
N GLN A 539 13.35 19.57 -26.40
CA GLN A 539 12.31 19.09 -27.30
C GLN A 539 11.09 18.55 -26.53
N THR A 540 11.31 17.82 -25.44
CA THR A 540 10.25 17.25 -24.59
C THR A 540 9.45 18.35 -23.89
N LEU A 541 10.14 19.34 -23.31
CA LEU A 541 9.48 20.52 -22.73
C LEU A 541 8.63 21.26 -23.78
N PHE A 542 9.16 21.43 -24.99
CA PHE A 542 8.43 22.13 -26.05
C PHE A 542 7.21 21.36 -26.55
N ALA A 543 7.31 20.03 -26.66
CA ALA A 543 6.21 19.16 -27.04
C ALA A 543 5.04 19.22 -26.04
N ASN A 544 5.35 19.47 -24.76
CA ASN A 544 4.39 19.42 -23.66
C ASN A 544 4.17 20.76 -22.94
N ARG A 545 4.52 21.89 -23.56
CA ARG A 545 4.36 23.24 -22.98
C ARG A 545 2.95 23.56 -22.46
N GLU A 546 1.95 22.92 -23.03
CA GLU A 546 0.54 23.12 -22.69
C GLU A 546 -0.01 22.07 -21.70
N SER A 547 0.86 21.22 -21.13
CA SER A 547 0.49 20.26 -20.09
C SER A 547 0.13 20.97 -18.79
N ASP A 548 -0.65 20.30 -17.95
CA ASP A 548 -1.05 20.88 -16.67
C ASP A 548 0.15 21.06 -15.73
N ALA A 549 1.15 20.18 -15.78
CA ALA A 549 2.41 20.31 -15.02
C ALA A 549 3.14 21.63 -15.30
N VAL A 550 3.23 22.04 -16.57
CA VAL A 550 3.87 23.32 -16.96
C VAL A 550 3.01 24.51 -16.56
N ARG A 551 1.68 24.38 -16.68
CA ARG A 551 0.74 25.47 -16.38
C ARG A 551 0.57 25.71 -14.88
N SER A 552 0.68 24.67 -14.05
CA SER A 552 0.59 24.77 -12.60
C SER A 552 1.87 25.30 -11.97
N ASN A 553 3.03 25.09 -12.61
CA ASN A 553 4.35 25.42 -12.06
C ASN A 553 5.17 26.39 -12.95
N PRO A 554 4.63 27.54 -13.39
CA PRO A 554 5.32 28.42 -14.34
C PRO A 554 6.69 28.92 -13.85
N GLU A 555 6.85 29.13 -12.54
CA GLU A 555 8.11 29.60 -11.95
C GLU A 555 9.23 28.55 -12.01
N ALA A 556 8.86 27.26 -12.03
CA ALA A 556 9.81 26.14 -12.12
C ALA A 556 10.44 25.98 -13.52
N PHE A 557 9.88 26.68 -14.53
CA PHE A 557 10.38 26.72 -15.91
C PHE A 557 10.94 28.10 -16.30
N ASP A 558 11.06 29.05 -15.35
CA ASP A 558 11.68 30.37 -15.56
C ASP A 558 13.20 30.28 -15.35
N PHE A 559 13.88 29.54 -16.24
CA PHE A 559 15.32 29.33 -16.18
C PHE A 559 16.10 30.64 -16.28
N ASN A 560 15.50 31.69 -16.86
CA ASN A 560 16.13 32.99 -17.02
C ASN A 560 15.94 33.93 -15.82
N ARG A 561 15.01 33.60 -14.91
CA ARG A 561 14.63 34.33 -13.69
C ARG A 561 14.12 35.74 -13.96
N ASP A 562 13.38 35.96 -15.05
CA ASP A 562 12.77 37.26 -15.36
C ASP A 562 11.30 37.38 -14.92
N GLY A 563 10.80 36.36 -14.22
CA GLY A 563 9.44 36.27 -13.71
C GLY A 563 8.42 35.94 -14.81
N ARG A 564 8.85 35.35 -15.93
CA ARG A 564 7.97 34.91 -17.02
C ARG A 564 8.40 33.54 -17.51
N THR A 565 7.42 32.74 -17.92
CA THR A 565 7.65 31.44 -18.56
C THR A 565 7.37 31.57 -20.04
N ASP A 566 8.42 31.83 -20.84
CA ASP A 566 8.25 32.02 -22.27
C ASP A 566 9.34 31.34 -23.13
N VAL A 567 9.29 31.59 -24.44
CA VAL A 567 10.23 30.95 -25.39
C VAL A 567 11.69 31.34 -25.13
N VAL A 568 11.94 32.41 -24.37
CA VAL A 568 13.27 32.88 -24.00
C VAL A 568 13.91 31.98 -22.94
N ASP A 569 13.12 31.39 -22.03
CA ASP A 569 13.59 30.38 -21.06
C ASP A 569 14.08 29.12 -21.78
N VAL A 570 13.27 28.63 -22.72
CA VAL A 570 13.62 27.51 -23.61
C VAL A 570 14.86 27.84 -24.46
N GLN A 571 15.03 29.09 -24.90
CA GLN A 571 16.22 29.54 -25.62
C GLN A 571 17.47 29.62 -24.74
N LYS A 572 17.33 29.78 -23.43
CA LYS A 572 18.45 29.80 -22.50
C LYS A 572 19.02 28.39 -22.32
N LEU A 573 18.17 27.36 -22.23
CA LEU A 573 18.60 25.97 -22.36
C LEU A 573 19.35 25.72 -23.68
N PHE A 574 18.82 26.22 -24.81
CA PHE A 574 19.52 26.09 -26.10
C PHE A 574 20.89 26.77 -26.18
N ARG A 575 21.14 27.82 -25.37
CA ARG A 575 22.42 28.54 -25.39
C ARG A 575 23.49 27.83 -24.56
N GLY A 576 23.12 27.20 -23.45
CA GLY A 576 24.03 26.34 -22.66
C GLY A 576 24.61 25.18 -23.47
N LEU A 577 23.86 24.67 -24.47
CA LEU A 577 24.29 23.60 -25.39
C LEU A 577 25.30 24.03 -26.48
N SER A 578 25.57 25.32 -26.61
CA SER A 578 26.29 25.89 -27.77
C SER A 578 27.57 26.64 -27.46
N ASP A 579 27.91 26.76 -26.17
CA ASP A 579 29.24 27.13 -25.68
C ASP A 579 29.98 25.87 -25.21
#